data_AF-A0A1B6IG42-F1
#
_entry.id   AF-A0A1B6IG42-F1
#
_cell.length_a   1.000
_cell.length_b   1.000
_cell.length_c   1.000
_cell.angle_alpha   90.00
_cell.angle_beta   90.00
_cell.angle_gamma   90.00
#
_symmetry.space_group_name_H-M   'P 1'
#
loop_
_entity.id
_entity.type
_entity.pdbx_description
1 polymer ?
#
loop_
_entity_poly.entity_id
_entity_poly.type
_entity_poly.pdbx_seq_one_letter_code
_entity_poly.pdbx_strand_id
1 'polypeptide(L)'
;TLEDLNVEIVNTGISDHTCQLCTINYNRKSPPPPTIEQRNMCERNLLHLKYYLSQQHWSTVYHTKDIEETYNNFQKILLNSIDSTCPLIRYKIKKPKYTLT
;
A
#
# COMPACT_ATOMS: atom_id res chain seq x y z
N THR A 1 -19.04 11.97 20.94
CA THR A 1 -18.84 13.40 21.26
C THR A 1 -19.67 14.16 20.25
N LEU A 2 -20.59 15.02 20.71
CA LEU A 2 -21.58 15.68 19.87
C LEU A 2 -20.91 16.34 18.65
N GLU A 3 -21.48 16.09 17.48
CA GLU A 3 -21.16 16.77 16.24
C GLU A 3 -21.96 18.08 16.23
N ASP A 4 -21.28 19.22 16.25
CA ASP A 4 -21.96 20.52 16.16
C ASP A 4 -22.34 20.75 14.69
N LEU A 5 -23.62 20.50 14.38
CA LEU A 5 -24.23 20.81 13.09
C LEU A 5 -24.78 22.22 13.11
N ASN A 6 -24.14 23.12 12.37
CA ASN A 6 -24.67 24.45 12.08
C ASN A 6 -25.41 24.42 10.74
N VAL A 7 -26.62 24.96 10.70
CA VAL A 7 -27.41 25.08 9.47
C VAL A 7 -27.79 26.54 9.28
N GLU A 8 -27.43 27.08 8.12
CA GLU A 8 -27.75 28.45 7.73
C GLU A 8 -28.58 28.44 6.45
N ILE A 9 -29.68 29.20 6.44
CA ILE A 9 -30.48 29.41 5.23
C ILE A 9 -30.05 30.74 4.62
N VAL A 10 -29.46 30.67 3.43
CA VAL A 10 -28.93 31.83 2.72
C VAL A 10 -29.87 32.16 1.56
N ASN A 11 -30.28 33.41 1.46
CA ASN A 11 -31.02 33.88 0.28
C ASN A 11 -30.02 34.03 -0.88
N THR A 12 -30.24 33.28 -1.96
CA THR A 12 -29.32 33.25 -3.10
C THR A 12 -29.43 34.47 -4.01
N GLY A 13 -30.48 35.28 -3.85
CA GLY A 13 -30.77 36.41 -4.73
C GLY A 13 -31.15 36.01 -6.16
N ILE A 14 -31.30 34.71 -6.43
CA ILE A 14 -31.72 34.16 -7.73
C ILE A 14 -33.15 33.64 -7.57
N SER A 15 -34.09 34.31 -8.25
CA SER A 15 -35.49 33.86 -8.41
C SER A 15 -36.03 33.17 -7.15
N ASP A 16 -36.23 33.93 -6.06
CA ASP A 16 -36.89 33.49 -4.83
C ASP A 16 -36.34 32.22 -4.12
N HIS A 17 -35.22 31.66 -4.59
CA HIS A 17 -34.64 30.45 -4.04
C HIS A 17 -33.72 30.74 -2.85
N THR A 18 -33.87 29.96 -1.79
CA THR A 18 -32.94 29.91 -0.66
C THR A 18 -32.06 28.68 -0.78
N CYS A 19 -30.79 28.80 -0.44
CA CYS A 19 -29.91 27.64 -0.28
C CYS A 19 -29.71 27.34 1.20
N GLN A 20 -29.49 26.07 1.51
CA GLN A 20 -29.19 25.61 2.86
C GLN A 20 -27.72 25.23 2.94
N LEU A 21 -26.97 25.96 3.76
CA LEU A 21 -25.57 25.69 4.05
C LEU A 21 -25.47 24.93 5.38
N CYS A 22 -25.12 23.65 5.30
CA CYS A 22 -24.88 22.81 6.47
C CYS A 22 -23.37 22.72 6.73
N THR A 23 -22.93 23.18 7.90
CA THR A 23 -21.54 23.09 8.36
C THR A 23 -21.47 22.14 9.55
N ILE A 24 -20.70 21.07 9.39
CA ILE A 24 -20.44 20.12 10.49
C ILE A 24 -19.07 20.43 11.06
N ASN A 25 -19.03 20.93 12.29
CA ASN A 25 -17.80 21.16 13.01
C ASN A 25 -17.40 19.87 13.72
N TYR A 26 -16.51 19.12 13.09
CA TYR A 26 -15.95 17.90 13.66
C TYR A 26 -14.47 18.08 13.97
N ASN A 27 -14.07 17.66 15.17
CA ASN A 27 -12.68 17.68 15.59
C ASN A 27 -11.91 16.53 14.92
N ARG A 28 -11.47 16.75 13.68
CA ARG A 28 -10.79 15.74 12.88
C ARG A 28 -9.44 15.42 13.50
N LYS A 29 -9.32 14.27 14.16
CA LYS A 29 -8.01 13.69 14.50
C LYS A 29 -7.18 13.62 13.21
N SER A 30 -5.97 14.17 13.22
CA SER A 30 -5.08 14.12 12.06
C SER A 30 -4.91 12.66 11.63
N PRO A 31 -5.14 12.30 10.36
CA PRO A 31 -4.91 10.94 9.91
C PRO A 31 -3.45 10.55 10.18
N PRO A 32 -3.17 9.28 10.50
CA PRO A 32 -1.80 8.83 10.68
C PRO A 32 -0.99 9.13 9.40
N PRO A 33 0.34 9.33 9.53
CA PRO A 33 1.19 9.54 8.37
C PRO A 33 1.03 8.39 7.37
N PRO A 34 1.03 8.67 6.05
CA PRO A 34 0.93 7.61 5.07
C PRO A 34 2.14 6.68 5.19
N THR A 35 1.88 5.38 5.11
CA THR A 35 2.89 4.32 5.15
C THR A 35 2.95 3.62 3.81
N ILE A 36 4.16 3.25 3.39
CA ILE A 36 4.37 2.37 2.23
C ILE A 36 4.83 1.02 2.77
N GLU A 37 4.33 -0.05 2.14
CA GLU A 37 4.78 -1.41 2.33
C GLU A 37 5.51 -1.85 1.05
N GLN A 38 6.77 -2.29 1.18
CA GLN A 38 7.54 -2.80 0.03
C GLN A 38 8.48 -3.91 0.49
N ARG A 39 8.92 -4.77 -0.44
CA ARG A 39 9.96 -5.76 -0.13
C ARG A 39 11.32 -5.08 -0.02
N ASN A 40 12.10 -5.48 0.99
CA ASN A 40 13.47 -4.99 1.14
C ASN A 40 14.40 -5.67 0.12
N MET A 41 14.50 -5.08 -1.07
CA MET A 41 15.34 -5.56 -2.19
C MET A 41 16.73 -4.91 -2.19
N CYS A 42 17.34 -4.69 -1.02
CA CYS A 42 18.70 -4.16 -0.96
C CYS A 42 19.72 -5.17 -1.53
N GLU A 43 20.90 -4.68 -1.92
CA GLU A 43 21.96 -5.51 -2.54
C GLU A 43 22.28 -6.78 -1.74
N ARG A 44 22.41 -6.65 -0.42
CA ARG A 44 22.64 -7.79 0.49
C ARG A 44 21.52 -8.84 0.39
N ASN A 45 20.26 -8.39 0.42
CA ASN A 45 19.11 -9.30 0.35
C ASN A 45 19.00 -9.96 -1.03
N LEU A 46 19.34 -9.23 -2.10
CA LEU A 46 19.40 -9.79 -3.46
C LEU A 46 20.53 -10.81 -3.61
N LEU A 47 21.68 -10.59 -2.97
CA LEU A 47 22.76 -11.57 -2.91
C LEU A 47 22.32 -12.85 -2.18
N HIS A 48 21.64 -12.69 -1.04
CA HIS A 48 21.03 -13.81 -0.33
C HIS A 48 19.98 -14.52 -1.18
N LEU A 49 19.12 -13.79 -1.89
CA LEU A 49 18.12 -14.36 -2.80
C LEU A 49 18.78 -15.20 -3.90
N LYS A 50 19.83 -14.67 -4.55
CA LYS A 50 20.59 -15.38 -5.58
C LYS A 50 21.22 -16.66 -5.04
N TYR A 51 21.82 -16.59 -3.86
CA TYR A 51 22.36 -17.77 -3.19
C TYR A 51 21.25 -18.78 -2.87
N TYR A 52 20.14 -18.34 -2.29
CA TYR A 52 19.04 -19.23 -1.90
C TYR A 52 18.42 -19.95 -3.10
N LEU A 53 18.20 -19.23 -4.21
CA LEU A 53 17.69 -19.77 -5.46
C LEU A 53 18.64 -20.78 -6.10
N SER A 54 19.96 -20.58 -5.98
CA SER A 54 20.94 -21.55 -6.52
C SER A 54 20.95 -22.88 -5.76
N GLN A 55 20.46 -22.89 -4.52
CA GLN A 55 20.34 -24.10 -3.71
C GLN A 55 18.98 -24.80 -3.86
N GLN A 56 18.01 -24.21 -4.59
CA GLN A 56 16.70 -24.82 -4.77
C GLN A 56 16.75 -26.02 -5.71
N HIS A 57 15.90 -27.00 -5.44
CA HIS A 57 15.76 -28.17 -6.29
C HIS A 57 14.79 -27.89 -7.45
N TRP A 58 15.34 -27.55 -8.61
CA TRP A 58 14.57 -27.16 -9.80
C TRP A 58 14.01 -28.32 -10.61
N SER A 59 14.28 -29.57 -10.22
CA SER A 59 13.85 -30.75 -11.00
C SER A 59 12.32 -30.82 -11.13
N THR A 60 11.56 -30.31 -10.16
CA THR A 60 10.09 -30.22 -10.21
C THR A 60 9.57 -29.17 -11.18
N VAL A 61 10.44 -28.30 -11.70
CA VAL A 61 10.11 -27.35 -12.78
C VAL A 61 10.53 -27.94 -14.13
N TYR A 62 11.67 -28.63 -14.19
CA TYR A 62 12.18 -29.17 -15.45
C TYR A 62 11.53 -30.49 -15.91
N HIS A 63 11.08 -31.33 -14.97
CA HIS A 63 10.59 -32.69 -15.28
C HIS A 63 9.08 -32.85 -15.17
N THR A 64 8.36 -31.83 -14.68
CA THR A 64 6.90 -31.87 -14.61
C THR A 64 6.33 -31.69 -16.01
N LYS A 65 5.41 -32.59 -16.40
CA LYS A 65 4.80 -32.58 -17.75
C LYS A 65 3.68 -31.57 -17.87
N ASP A 66 2.94 -31.38 -16.78
CA ASP A 66 1.83 -30.43 -16.75
C ASP A 66 2.35 -29.00 -16.62
N ILE A 67 1.85 -28.11 -17.49
CA ILE A 67 2.33 -26.74 -17.58
C ILE A 67 1.90 -25.93 -16.35
N GLU A 68 0.68 -26.14 -15.87
CA GLU A 68 0.15 -25.43 -14.71
C GLU A 68 0.89 -25.84 -13.44
N GLU A 69 1.11 -27.14 -13.26
CA GLU A 69 1.90 -27.69 -12.15
C GLU A 69 3.36 -27.20 -12.20
N THR A 70 3.96 -27.13 -13.38
CA THR A 70 5.31 -26.57 -13.57
C THR A 70 5.38 -25.12 -13.13
N TYR A 71 4.40 -24.30 -13.55
CA TYR A 71 4.31 -22.91 -13.14
C TYR A 71 4.10 -22.77 -11.63
N ASN A 72 3.20 -23.56 -11.05
CA ASN A 72 2.93 -23.56 -9.61
C ASN A 72 4.18 -23.93 -8.80
N ASN A 73 4.95 -24.92 -9.26
CA ASN A 73 6.22 -25.31 -8.64
C ASN A 73 7.24 -24.18 -8.70
N PHE A 74 7.42 -23.55 -9.85
CA PHE A 74 8.30 -22.39 -10.01
C PHE A 74 7.88 -21.24 -9.08
N GLN A 75 6.59 -20.86 -9.13
CA GLN A 75 6.05 -19.76 -8.34
C GLN A 75 6.24 -20.02 -6.84
N LYS A 76 5.98 -21.24 -6.37
CA LYS A 76 6.18 -21.63 -4.97
C LYS A 76 7.63 -21.46 -4.52
N ILE A 77 8.59 -21.95 -5.32
CA ILE A 77 10.02 -21.81 -5.01
C ILE A 77 10.42 -20.33 -4.97
N LEU A 78 9.99 -19.55 -5.96
CA LEU A 78 10.32 -18.14 -6.07
C LEU A 78 9.74 -17.33 -4.90
N LEU A 79 8.45 -17.48 -4.61
CA LEU A 79 7.78 -16.76 -3.53
C LEU A 79 8.40 -17.09 -2.17
N ASN A 80 8.62 -18.37 -1.87
CA ASN A 80 9.26 -18.79 -0.62
C ASN A 80 10.66 -18.20 -0.47
N SER A 81 11.43 -18.17 -1.57
CA SER A 81 12.78 -17.59 -1.56
C SER A 81 12.72 -16.08 -1.31
N ILE A 82 11.84 -15.37 -2.02
CA ILE A 82 11.65 -13.92 -1.85
C ILE A 82 11.13 -13.58 -0.46
N ASP A 83 10.19 -14.34 0.08
CA ASP A 83 9.65 -14.12 1.44
C ASP A 83 10.73 -14.31 2.51
N SER A 84 11.62 -15.27 2.30
CA SER A 84 12.71 -15.57 3.23
C SER A 84 13.85 -14.55 3.18
N THR A 85 14.20 -14.03 2.00
CA THR A 85 15.39 -13.16 1.83
C THR A 85 15.05 -11.67 1.69
N CYS A 86 13.85 -11.35 1.19
CA CYS A 86 13.40 -9.99 0.87
C CYS A 86 12.07 -9.68 1.60
N PRO A 87 12.11 -9.53 2.93
CA PRO A 87 10.90 -9.36 3.75
C PRO A 87 10.17 -8.06 3.40
N LEU A 88 8.85 -8.05 3.64
CA LEU A 88 8.04 -6.84 3.56
C LEU A 88 8.41 -5.91 4.71
N ILE A 89 8.80 -4.68 4.36
CA ILE A 89 9.11 -3.61 5.30
C ILE A 89 8.10 -2.48 5.15
N ARG A 90 7.67 -1.93 6.27
CA ARG A 90 6.79 -0.76 6.34
C ARG A 90 7.60 0.46 6.72
N TYR A 91 7.46 1.54 5.96
CA TYR A 91 8.11 2.81 6.28
C TYR A 91 7.12 3.96 6.20
N LYS A 92 7.29 4.93 7.11
CA LYS A 92 6.51 6.15 7.14
C LYS A 92 7.04 7.08 6.05
N ILE A 93 6.15 7.57 5.20
CA ILE A 93 6.50 8.62 4.24
C ILE A 93 6.73 9.90 5.05
N LYS A 94 7.95 10.42 5.02
CA LYS A 94 8.23 11.75 5.58
C LYS A 94 7.64 12.77 4.60
N LYS A 95 6.86 13.73 5.11
CA LYS A 95 6.45 14.87 4.29
C LYS A 95 7.71 15.58 3.77
N PRO A 96 7.81 15.93 2.47
CA PRO A 96 8.92 16.71 1.98
C PRO A 96 9.01 18.03 2.76
N LYS A 97 10.22 18.43 3.15
CA LYS A 97 10.48 19.64 3.95
C LYS A 97 10.28 20.97 3.18
N TYR A 98 9.89 20.89 1.92
CA TYR A 98 9.73 22.05 1.05
C TYR A 98 8.29 22.15 0.56
N THR A 99 7.55 23.07 1.16
CA THR A 99 6.44 23.75 0.50
C THR A 99 7.08 24.85 -0.33
N LEU A 100 6.98 24.78 -1.66
CA LEU A 100 7.20 25.96 -2.49
C LEU A 100 6.13 26.97 -2.08
N THR A 101 6.56 28.02 -1.40
CA THR A 101 5.77 29.23 -1.14
C THR A 101 5.65 30.06 -2.39
#